data_AF-A0A0V8CYD8-F1
#
_entry.id   AF-A0A0V8CYD8-F1
#
_cell.length_a   1.000
_cell.length_b   1.000
_cell.length_c   1.000
_cell.angle_alpha   90.00
_cell.angle_beta   90.00
_cell.angle_gamma   90.00
#
_symmetry.space_group_name_H-M   'P 1'
#
loop_
_entity.id
_entity.type
_entity.pdbx_description
1 polymer ?
#
loop_
_entity_poly.entity_id
_entity_poly.type
_entity_poly.pdbx_seq_one_letter_code
_entity_poly.pdbx_strand_id
1 'polypeptide(L)' 'MIKQVKKTSDVDEANRLLDNGWLLMAESIDEFVLGASEKVWEEEKALKKVNHHQK' A
#
# COMPACT_ATOMS: atom_id res chain seq x y z
N MET A 1 -11.10 -5.72 7.76
CA MET A 1 -11.34 -5.72 6.30
C MET A 1 -10.24 -4.92 5.63
N ILE A 2 -9.71 -5.39 4.50
CA ILE A 2 -8.66 -4.69 3.74
C ILE A 2 -9.33 -3.55 2.96
N LYS A 3 -8.86 -2.32 3.17
CA LYS A 3 -9.53 -1.10 2.64
C LYS A 3 -9.02 -0.69 1.26
N GLN A 4 -7.82 -1.14 0.87
CA GLN A 4 -7.23 -0.87 -0.44
C GLN A 4 -6.34 -2.02 -0.88
N VAL A 5 -6.28 -2.29 -2.19
CA VAL A 5 -5.40 -3.30 -2.78
C VAL A 5 -4.54 -2.63 -3.85
N LYS A 6 -3.27 -3.00 -3.89
CA LYS A 6 -2.30 -2.56 -4.89
C LYS A 6 -1.62 -3.77 -5.50
N LYS A 7 -1.40 -3.70 -6.81
CA LYS A 7 -0.74 -4.74 -7.59
C LYS A 7 0.55 -4.16 -8.16
N THR A 8 1.63 -4.93 -8.13
CA THR A 8 2.90 -4.55 -8.74
C THR A 8 3.65 -5.80 -9.20
N SER A 9 4.36 -5.71 -10.31
CA SER A 9 5.29 -6.74 -10.77
C SER A 9 6.73 -6.45 -10.33
N ASP A 10 6.96 -5.30 -9.70
CA ASP A 10 8.28 -4.87 -9.25
C ASP A 10 8.53 -5.31 -7.81
N VAL A 11 9.58 -6.10 -7.61
CA VAL A 11 10.02 -6.60 -6.30
C VAL A 11 10.41 -5.45 -5.37
N ASP A 12 11.06 -4.40 -5.89
CA ASP A 12 11.47 -3.26 -5.08
C ASP A 12 10.26 -2.46 -4.60
N GLU A 13 9.25 -2.30 -5.45
CA GLU A 13 7.99 -1.67 -5.05
C GLU A 13 7.23 -2.53 -4.03
N ALA A 14 7.16 -3.85 -4.24
CA ALA A 14 6.53 -4.76 -3.30
C ALA A 14 7.19 -4.70 -1.92
N ASN A 15 8.52 -4.71 -1.86
CA ASN A 15 9.28 -4.57 -0.62
C ASN A 15 9.01 -3.24 0.08
N ARG A 16 9.02 -2.12 -0.65
CA ARG A 16 8.66 -0.80 -0.08
C ARG A 16 7.24 -0.78 0.49
N LEU A 17 6.29 -1.44 -0.16
CA LEU A 17 4.92 -1.51 0.33
C LEU A 17 4.85 -2.34 1.62
N LEU A 18 5.55 -3.47 1.69
CA LEU A 18 5.67 -4.28 2.90
C LEU A 18 6.29 -3.50 4.06
N ASP A 19 7.38 -2.76 3.80
CA ASP A 19 8.04 -1.90 4.80
C ASP A 19 7.10 -0.79 5.30
N ASN A 20 6.22 -0.28 4.43
CA ASN A 20 5.16 0.66 4.78
C ASN A 20 3.94 0.00 5.45
N GLY A 21 4.03 -1.27 5.84
CA GLY A 21 2.99 -1.99 6.58
C GLY A 21 1.84 -2.54 5.73
N TRP A 22 1.98 -2.56 4.40
CA TRP A 22 1.05 -3.31 3.55
C TRP A 22 1.22 -4.81 3.77
N LEU A 23 0.18 -5.57 3.50
CA LEU A 23 0.15 -7.02 3.70
C LEU A 23 0.17 -7.72 2.35
N LEU A 24 1.11 -8.65 2.14
CA LEU A 24 1.08 -9.51 0.95
C LEU A 24 -0.16 -10.41 1.01
N MET A 25 -1.02 -10.33 -0.01
CA MET A 25 -2.23 -11.14 -0.12
C MET A 25 -2.05 -12.31 -1.08
N ALA A 26 -1.36 -12.09 -2.20
CA ALA A 26 -1.06 -13.09 -3.19
C ALA A 26 0.23 -12.73 -3.92
N GLU A 27 0.94 -13.75 -4.37
CA GLU A 27 2.16 -13.64 -5.16
C GLU A 27 2.11 -14.67 -6.28
N SER A 28 2.55 -14.26 -7.46
CA SER A 28 2.79 -15.08 -8.63
C SER A 28 4.12 -14.69 -9.25
N ILE A 29 4.58 -15.44 -10.25
CA ILE A 29 5.86 -15.20 -10.91
C ILE A 29 5.97 -13.76 -11.46
N ASP A 30 4.85 -13.18 -11.89
CA ASP A 30 4.84 -11.88 -12.58
C ASP A 30 4.14 -10.76 -11.77
N GLU A 31 3.50 -11.07 -10.64
CA GLU A 31 2.66 -10.09 -9.92
C GLU A 31 2.59 -10.37 -8.42
N PHE A 32 2.77 -9.30 -7.64
CA PHE A 32 2.50 -9.19 -6.21
C PHE A 32 1.20 -8.42 -5.99
N VAL A 33 0.34 -8.95 -5.12
CA VAL A 33 -0.91 -8.31 -4.71
C VAL A 33 -0.81 -8.00 -3.22
N LEU A 34 -0.82 -6.71 -2.88
CA LEU A 34 -0.71 -6.23 -1.51
C LEU A 34 -1.98 -5.50 -1.07
N GLY A 35 -2.41 -5.75 0.17
CA GLY A 35 -3.56 -5.13 0.79
C GLY A 35 -3.13 -4.14 1.87
N ALA A 36 -3.66 -2.91 1.83
CA ALA A 36 -3.51 -1.96 2.90
C ALA A 36 -4.36 -2.40 4.10
N SER A 37 -3.71 -2.58 5.24
CA SER A 37 -4.39 -2.73 6.52
C SER A 37 -5.17 -1.47 6.88
N GLU A 38 -6.09 -1.57 7.83
CA GLU A 38 -6.86 -0.41 8.29
C GLU A 38 -5.96 0.72 8.80
N LYS A 39 -4.87 0.38 9.50
CA LYS A 39 -3.88 1.34 9.98
C LYS A 39 -3.21 2.10 8.84
N VAL A 40 -2.65 1.37 7.86
CA VAL A 40 -1.97 1.97 6.69
C VAL A 40 -2.93 2.85 5.90
N TRP A 41 -4.18 2.43 5.77
CA TRP A 41 -5.17 3.22 5.05
C TRP A 41 -5.51 4.55 5.74
N GLU A 42 -5.61 4.56 7.07
CA GLU A 42 -5.84 5.82 7.79
C GLU A 42 -4.59 6.73 7.75
N GLU A 43 -3.38 6.18 7.76
CA GLU A 43 -2.13 6.92 7.56
C GLU A 43 -2.03 7.56 6.17
N GLU A 44 -2.32 6.79 5.10
CA GLU A 44 -2.38 7.27 3.72
C GLU A 44 -3.40 8.40 3.52
N LYS A 45 -4.59 8.29 4.15
CA LYS A 45 -5.58 9.36 4.14
C LYS A 45 -5.10 10.62 4.83
N ALA A 46 -4.41 10.48 5.96
CA ALA A 46 -3.88 11.63 6.71
C ALA A 46 -2.82 12.37 5.89
N LEU A 47 -1.90 11.64 5.26
CA LEU A 47 -0.88 12.21 4.36
C LEU A 47 -1.50 12.97 3.18
N LYS A 48 -2.56 12.43 2.56
CA LYS A 48 -3.28 13.10 1.46
C LYS A 48 -3.97 14.39 1.91
N LYS A 49 -4.48 14.45 3.14
CA LYS A 49 -5.11 15.66 3.69
C LYS A 49 -4.10 16.76 3.96
N VAL A 50 -2.91 16.43 4.48
CA VAL A 50 -1.85 17.41 4.76
C VAL A 50 -1.33 18.04 3.46
N ASN A 51 -1.15 17.25 2.41
CA ASN A 51 -0.68 17.76 1.11
C ASN A 51 -1.70 18.66 0.39
N HIS A 52 -3.00 18.58 0.72
CA HIS A 52 -4.02 19.46 0.12
C HIS A 52 -4.05 20.84 0.79
N HIS A 53 -3.51 21.00 2.00
CA HIS A 53 -3.56 22.27 2.75
C HIS A 53 -2.33 23.17 2.53
N GLN A 54 -1.40 22.78 1.65
CA GLN A 54 -0.19 23.55 1.30
C GLN A 54 -0.19 24.08 -0.15
N LYS A 55 -1.34 24.17 -0.81
CA LYS A 55 -1.46 24.77 -2.15
C LYS A 55 -2.28 26.04 -2.14
#